data_AF-A0A356BWH6-F1
#
_entry.id   AF-A0A356BWH6-F1
#
_cell.length_a   1.000
_cell.length_b   1.000
_cell.length_c   1.000
_cell.angle_alpha   90.00
_cell.angle_beta   90.00
_cell.angle_gamma   90.00
#
_symmetry.space_group_name_H-M   'P 1'
#
loop_
_entity.id
_entity.type
_entity.pdbx_description
1 polymer ?
#
loop_
_entity_poly.entity_id
_entity_poly.type
_entity_poly.pdbx_seq_one_letter_code
_entity_poly.pdbx_strand_id
1 'polypeptide(L)'
;MAGHSRELGALQENLGYSFQDLQYLKLALTHRSLGHQPQSNNERLEFLGDAVLQLTVSAYLYQKYPQLPEGELAKMRSLLVRESTLADVARDLELNRFLLVGKGEKRSQA
;
A
#
# COMPACT_ATOMS: atom_id res chain seq x y z
N MET A 1 3.93 18.87 17.58
CA MET A 1 3.03 18.34 16.52
C MET A 1 3.34 18.86 15.10
N ALA A 2 4.32 19.76 14.89
CA ALA A 2 4.67 20.29 13.56
C ALA A 2 5.57 19.37 12.70
N GLY A 3 6.16 18.31 13.26
CA GLY A 3 7.05 17.39 12.53
C GLY A 3 6.32 16.44 11.57
N HIS A 4 5.18 15.89 11.99
CA HIS A 4 4.45 14.86 11.22
C HIS A 4 3.78 15.43 9.96
N SER A 5 3.48 16.73 9.91
CA SER A 5 2.85 17.33 8.73
C SER A 5 3.81 17.52 7.56
N ARG A 6 5.11 17.71 7.84
CA ARG A 6 6.15 17.82 6.80
C ARG A 6 6.49 16.45 6.21
N GLU A 7 6.51 15.43 7.05
CA GLU A 7 6.75 14.03 6.64
C GLU A 7 5.66 13.53 5.68
N LEU A 8 4.38 13.82 5.97
CA LEU A 8 3.28 13.48 5.06
C LEU A 8 3.30 14.28 3.74
N GLY A 9 3.92 15.46 3.72
CA GLY A 9 4.14 16.23 2.49
C GLY A 9 5.11 15.51 1.54
N ALA A 10 6.28 15.13 2.05
CA ALA A 10 7.28 14.39 1.28
C ALA A 10 6.74 13.05 0.76
N LEU A 11 5.94 12.34 1.57
CA LEU A 11 5.32 11.10 1.11
C LEU A 11 4.34 11.33 -0.05
N GLN A 12 3.53 12.40 -0.01
CA GLN A 12 2.62 12.71 -1.13
C GLN A 12 3.36 13.06 -2.42
N GLU A 13 4.53 13.70 -2.31
CA GLU A 13 5.43 13.93 -3.44
C GLU A 13 5.97 12.61 -4.01
N ASN A 14 6.46 11.71 -3.16
CA ASN A 14 6.93 10.37 -3.57
C ASN A 14 5.83 9.55 -4.25
N LEU A 15 4.59 9.65 -3.75
CA LEU A 15 3.42 8.98 -4.32
C LEU A 15 2.92 9.63 -5.61
N GLY A 16 3.35 10.86 -5.92
CA GLY A 16 2.78 11.67 -7.00
C GLY A 16 1.28 11.96 -6.81
N TYR A 17 0.79 11.93 -5.57
CA TYR A 17 -0.62 12.08 -5.25
C TYR A 17 -0.84 12.90 -3.97
N SER A 18 -1.64 13.95 -4.06
CA SER A 18 -2.08 14.74 -2.91
C SER A 18 -3.44 14.26 -2.42
N PHE A 19 -3.49 13.83 -1.16
CA PHE A 19 -4.73 13.41 -0.51
C PHE A 19 -5.60 14.62 -0.19
N GLN A 20 -6.88 14.54 -0.57
CA GLN A 20 -7.89 15.54 -0.20
C GLN A 20 -8.14 15.53 1.32
N ASP A 21 -8.08 14.34 1.93
CA ASP A 21 -8.17 14.17 3.38
C ASP A 21 -6.97 13.34 3.89
N LEU A 22 -6.10 14.01 4.65
CA LEU A 22 -4.91 13.42 5.24
C LEU A 22 -5.22 12.34 6.30
N GLN A 23 -6.45 12.24 6.79
CA GLN A 23 -6.83 11.15 7.70
C GLN A 23 -6.78 9.79 7.01
N TYR A 24 -7.11 9.71 5.71
CA TYR A 24 -6.96 8.46 4.95
C TYR A 24 -5.50 8.05 4.81
N LEU A 25 -4.61 9.01 4.54
CA LEU A 25 -3.17 8.74 4.48
C LEU A 25 -2.64 8.24 5.83
N LYS A 26 -3.02 8.90 6.93
CA LYS A 26 -2.63 8.45 8.28
C LYS A 26 -3.18 7.08 8.62
N LEU A 27 -4.43 6.80 8.26
CA LEU A 27 -5.06 5.50 8.50
C LEU A 27 -4.34 4.40 7.72
N ALA A 28 -4.02 4.64 6.44
CA ALA A 28 -3.29 3.70 5.59
C ALA A 28 -1.88 3.37 6.12
N LEU A 29 -1.24 4.33 6.80
CA LEU A 29 0.08 4.15 7.42
C LEU A 29 0.03 3.55 8.83
N THR A 30 -1.16 3.38 9.43
CA THR A 30 -1.28 2.91 10.82
C THR A 30 -1.37 1.40 10.88
N HIS A 31 -0.33 0.77 11.42
CA HIS A 31 -0.31 -0.67 11.62
C HIS A 31 -1.19 -1.09 12.81
N ARG A 32 -1.77 -2.29 12.76
CA ARG A 32 -2.60 -2.88 13.83
C ARG A 32 -1.95 -2.89 15.23
N SER A 33 -0.62 -2.91 15.29
CA SER A 33 0.15 -2.81 16.55
C SER A 33 -0.02 -1.46 17.27
N LEU A 34 -0.42 -0.42 16.55
CA LEU A 34 -0.69 0.92 17.07
C LEU A 34 -2.20 1.17 17.16
N GLY A 35 -2.95 0.76 16.13
CA GLY A 35 -4.40 0.84 16.07
C GLY A 35 -5.06 -0.51 16.37
N HIS A 36 -5.44 -0.74 17.64
CA HIS A 36 -6.03 -2.02 18.06
C HIS A 36 -7.49 -2.22 17.61
N GLN A 37 -8.19 -1.15 17.20
CA GLN A 37 -9.56 -1.25 16.71
C GLN A 37 -9.54 -1.35 15.18
N PRO A 38 -10.46 -2.12 14.57
CA PRO A 38 -10.49 -2.29 13.10
C PRO A 38 -10.65 -0.98 12.30
N GLN A 39 -11.12 0.10 12.93
CA GLN A 39 -11.31 1.41 12.29
C GLN A 39 -10.13 2.36 12.52
N SER A 40 -9.13 1.96 13.32
CA SER A 40 -7.99 2.79 13.68
C SER A 40 -6.68 2.31 13.06
N ASN A 41 -6.73 1.36 12.13
CA ASN A 41 -5.58 0.84 11.41
C ASN A 41 -5.89 0.63 9.92
N ASN A 42 -4.89 0.17 9.18
CA ASN A 42 -4.96 -0.01 7.74
C ASN A 42 -5.66 -1.30 7.26
N GLU A 43 -6.03 -2.26 8.12
CA GLU A 43 -6.50 -3.59 7.70
C GLU A 43 -7.75 -3.53 6.81
N ARG A 44 -8.68 -2.59 7.10
CA ARG A 44 -9.87 -2.39 6.25
C ARG A 44 -9.55 -1.76 4.90
N LEU A 45 -8.59 -0.84 4.87
CA LEU A 45 -8.13 -0.22 3.63
C LEU A 45 -7.33 -1.22 2.80
N GLU A 46 -6.54 -2.08 3.44
CA GLU A 46 -5.82 -3.19 2.81
C GLU A 46 -6.79 -4.15 2.14
N PHE A 47 -7.84 -4.59 2.84
CA PHE A 47 -8.88 -5.46 2.26
C PHE A 47 -9.50 -4.87 0.99
N LEU A 48 -9.85 -3.58 0.99
CA LEU A 48 -10.40 -2.91 -0.18
C LEU A 48 -9.33 -2.69 -1.27
N GLY A 49 -8.13 -2.28 -0.87
CA GLY A 49 -7.02 -1.96 -1.74
C GLY A 49 -6.51 -3.16 -2.52
N ASP A 50 -6.52 -4.35 -1.91
CA ASP A 50 -6.16 -5.59 -2.58
C ASP A 50 -7.10 -5.89 -3.75
N ALA A 51 -8.43 -5.77 -3.54
CA ALA A 51 -9.40 -5.93 -4.63
C ALA A 51 -9.21 -4.89 -5.75
N VAL A 52 -8.88 -3.64 -5.40
CA VAL A 52 -8.58 -2.57 -6.38
C VAL A 52 -7.32 -2.89 -7.18
N LEU A 53 -6.24 -3.33 -6.54
CA LEU A 53 -5.00 -3.72 -7.20
C LEU A 53 -5.22 -4.92 -8.14
N GLN A 54 -5.93 -5.94 -7.67
CA GLN A 54 -6.28 -7.11 -8.47
C GLN A 54 -7.04 -6.71 -9.74
N LEU A 55 -8.08 -5.87 -9.61
CA LEU A 55 -8.85 -5.41 -10.76
C LEU A 55 -8.00 -4.58 -11.73
N THR A 56 -7.25 -3.61 -11.20
CA THR A 56 -6.43 -2.70 -12.01
C THR A 56 -5.38 -3.46 -12.83
N VAL A 57 -4.66 -4.38 -12.19
CA VAL A 57 -3.65 -5.21 -12.84
C VAL A 57 -4.30 -6.18 -13.83
N SER A 58 -5.45 -6.77 -13.49
CA SER A 58 -6.20 -7.64 -14.42
C SER A 58 -6.61 -6.88 -15.68
N ALA A 59 -7.18 -5.69 -15.53
CA ALA A 59 -7.62 -4.86 -16.64
C ALA A 59 -6.44 -4.45 -17.54
N TYR A 60 -5.31 -4.07 -16.92
CA TYR A 60 -4.09 -3.76 -17.66
C TYR A 60 -3.57 -4.95 -18.46
N LEU A 61 -3.47 -6.13 -17.85
CA LEU A 61 -2.97 -7.34 -18.51
C LEU A 61 -3.90 -7.80 -19.64
N TYR A 62 -5.22 -7.75 -19.42
CA TYR A 62 -6.23 -8.08 -20.43
C TYR A 62 -6.09 -7.21 -21.68
N GLN A 63 -5.92 -5.89 -21.50
CA GLN A 63 -5.75 -4.95 -22.62
C GLN A 63 -4.38 -5.08 -23.29
N LYS A 64 -3.31 -5.28 -22.51
CA LYS A 64 -1.94 -5.32 -23.01
C LYS A 64 -1.62 -6.61 -23.76
N TYR A 65 -2.21 -7.73 -23.35
CA TYR A 65 -1.91 -9.05 -23.89
C TYR A 65 -3.18 -9.78 -24.37
N PRO A 66 -3.87 -9.27 -25.41
CA PRO A 66 -5.18 -9.78 -25.84
C PRO A 66 -5.15 -11.21 -26.41
N GLN A 67 -3.97 -11.74 -26.72
CA GLN A 67 -3.79 -13.08 -27.29
C GLN A 67 -3.41 -14.14 -26.26
N LEU A 68 -3.14 -13.76 -25.01
CA LEU A 68 -2.77 -14.72 -23.96
C LEU A 68 -4.03 -15.37 -23.35
N PRO A 69 -3.99 -16.66 -23.04
CA PRO A 69 -5.08 -17.32 -22.34
C PRO A 69 -5.19 -16.84 -20.89
N GLU A 70 -6.38 -16.99 -20.31
CA GLU A 70 -6.68 -16.55 -18.94
C GLU A 70 -5.65 -17.07 -17.91
N GLY A 71 -5.23 -18.33 -18.01
CA GLY A 71 -4.27 -18.91 -17.05
C GLY A 71 -2.90 -18.22 -17.03
N GLU A 72 -2.40 -17.77 -18.19
CA GLU A 72 -1.14 -17.00 -18.25
C GLU A 72 -1.33 -15.58 -17.67
N LEU A 73 -2.47 -14.94 -17.98
CA LEU A 73 -2.81 -13.64 -17.40
C LEU A 73 -2.94 -13.72 -15.87
N ALA A 74 -3.56 -14.78 -15.36
CA ALA A 74 -3.71 -15.03 -13.92
C ALA A 74 -2.36 -15.25 -13.24
N LYS A 75 -1.45 -16.01 -13.87
CA LYS A 75 -0.08 -16.22 -13.38
C LYS A 75 0.74 -14.93 -13.36
N MET A 76 0.63 -14.10 -14.40
CA MET A 76 1.27 -12.79 -14.43
C MET A 76 0.73 -11.90 -13.31
N ARG A 77 -0.60 -11.85 -13.14
CA ARG A 77 -1.23 -11.09 -12.05
C ARG A 77 -0.73 -11.56 -10.68
N SER A 78 -0.67 -12.87 -10.43
CA SER A 78 -0.20 -13.38 -9.13
C SER A 78 1.25 -13.02 -8.84
N LEU A 79 2.10 -12.88 -9.87
CA LEU A 79 3.48 -12.43 -9.69
C LEU A 79 3.59 -10.92 -9.43
N LEU A 80 2.68 -10.12 -9.99
CA LEU A 80 2.66 -8.67 -9.86
C LEU A 80 2.01 -8.20 -8.54
N VAL A 81 0.98 -8.89 -8.07
CA VAL A 81 0.18 -8.53 -6.88
C VAL A 81 0.48 -9.46 -5.70
N ARG A 82 1.71 -9.99 -5.60
CA ARG A 82 2.17 -10.74 -4.42
C ARG A 82 2.83 -9.83 -3.41
N GLU A 83 2.76 -10.22 -2.14
CA GLU A 83 3.35 -9.51 -0.99
C GLU A 83 4.79 -9.04 -1.26
N SER A 84 5.66 -9.91 -1.75
CA SER A 84 7.07 -9.55 -1.98
C SER A 84 7.26 -8.47 -3.05
N THR A 85 6.51 -8.55 -4.17
CA THR A 85 6.56 -7.51 -5.21
C THR A 85 6.01 -6.19 -4.67
N LEU A 86 4.90 -6.23 -3.93
CA LEU A 86 4.31 -5.03 -3.34
C LEU A 86 5.22 -4.43 -2.25
N ALA A 87 5.96 -5.26 -1.52
CA ALA A 87 6.96 -4.81 -0.55
C ALA A 87 8.17 -4.14 -1.22
N ASP A 88 8.60 -4.63 -2.38
CA ASP A 88 9.62 -3.95 -3.21
C ASP A 88 9.12 -2.56 -3.62
N VAL A 89 7.91 -2.49 -4.19
CA VAL A 89 7.29 -1.21 -4.60
C VAL A 89 7.12 -0.26 -3.40
N ALA A 90 6.71 -0.77 -2.24
CA ALA A 90 6.56 0.04 -1.03
C ALA A 90 7.89 0.62 -0.53
N ARG A 91 9.00 -0.11 -0.70
CA ARG A 91 10.35 0.38 -0.39
C ARG A 91 10.81 1.45 -1.38
N ASP A 92 10.54 1.27 -2.66
CA ASP A 92 10.89 2.25 -3.69
C ASP A 92 10.13 3.58 -3.50
N LEU A 93 8.90 3.50 -2.98
CA LEU A 93 8.09 4.68 -2.58
C LEU A 93 8.44 5.22 -1.18
N GLU A 94 9.40 4.59 -0.50
CA GLU A 94 9.82 4.88 0.87
C GLU A 94 8.72 4.80 1.95
N LEU A 95 7.65 4.02 1.70
CA LEU A 95 6.50 3.91 2.63
C LEU A 95 6.90 3.44 4.02
N ASN A 96 7.92 2.57 4.10
CA ASN A 96 8.46 2.03 5.34
C ASN A 96 8.90 3.12 6.32
N ARG A 97 9.36 4.29 5.83
CA ARG A 97 9.81 5.41 6.67
C ARG A 97 8.66 6.12 7.38
N PHE A 98 7.44 5.99 6.85
CA PHE A 98 6.25 6.70 7.31
C PHE A 98 5.27 5.80 8.08
N LEU A 99 5.56 4.49 8.21
CA LEU A 99 4.70 3.55 8.92
C LEU A 99 4.60 3.88 10.41
N LEU A 100 3.36 3.93 10.90
CA LEU A 100 3.02 4.19 12.29
C LEU A 100 2.80 2.85 13.00
N VAL A 101 3.88 2.35 13.62
CA VAL A 101 3.92 1.09 14.36
C VAL A 101 4.06 1.30 15.87
N GLY A 102 3.51 0.38 16.65
CA GLY A 102 3.60 0.38 18.11
C GLY A 102 5.05 0.21 18.59
N LYS A 103 5.33 0.63 19.84
CA LYS A 103 6.70 0.64 20.40
C LYS A 103 7.39 -0.73 20.39
N GLY A 104 6.64 -1.83 20.44
CA GLY A 104 7.17 -3.20 20.36
C GLY A 104 7.60 -3.64 18.95
N GLU A 105 6.95 -3.12 17.91
CA GLU A 105 7.18 -3.54 16.50
C GLU A 105 8.31 -2.77 15.80
N LYS A 106 8.69 -1.59 16.31
CA LYS A 106 9.79 -0.79 15.73
C LYS A 106 11.15 -1.51 15.67
N ARG A 107 11.33 -2.58 16.45
CA ARG A 107 12.58 -3.34 16.54
C ARG A 107 12.69 -4.49 15.55
N SER A 108 11.61 -4.87 14.86
CA SER A 108 11.58 -6.07 14.01
C SER A 108 11.78 -5.77 12.51
N GLN A 109 11.99 -4.52 12.12
CA GLN A 109 12.10 -4.10 10.71
C GLN A 109 13.35 -3.24 10.41
N ALA A 110 14.43 -3.42 11.18
CA ALA A 110 15.76 -2.90 10.86
C ALA A 110 16.55 -3.91 10.01
#